data_AF-X8APD9-F1
#
_entry.id   AF-X8APD9-F1
#
_cell.length_a   1.000
_cell.length_b   1.000
_cell.length_c   1.000
_cell.angle_alpha   90.00
_cell.angle_beta   90.00
_cell.angle_gamma   90.00
#
_symmetry.space_group_name_H-M   'P 1'
#
loop_
_entity.id
_entity.type
_entity.pdbx_description
1 polymer ?
#
loop_
_entity_poly.entity_id
_entity_poly.type
_entity_poly.pdbx_seq_one_letter_code
_entity_poly.pdbx_strand_id
1 'polypeptide(L)' 'MLIGFGLAVAQFVGADGAPIGIDVEGHGRHEELGADVDLSRTVGWFTTKYPVSLALDPLNWGK' A
#
# COMPACT_ATOMS: atom_id res chain seq x y z
N MET A 1 -3.45 -5.99 -5.52
CA MET A 1 -4.59 -5.08 -5.28
C MET A 1 -4.24 -3.60 -5.47
N LEU A 2 -3.08 -3.11 -5.02
CA LEU A 2 -2.71 -1.69 -5.12
C LEU A 2 -2.79 -1.08 -6.54
N ILE A 3 -2.37 -1.80 -7.57
CA ILE A 3 -2.44 -1.31 -8.97
C ILE A 3 -3.89 -1.02 -9.37
N GLY A 4 -4.81 -1.97 -9.15
CA GLY A 4 -6.22 -1.79 -9.51
C GLY A 4 -6.88 -0.66 -8.72
N PHE A 5 -6.57 -0.55 -7.42
CA PHE A 5 -7.07 0.55 -6.59
C PHE A 5 -6.51 1.91 -7.05
N GLY A 6 -5.21 2.00 -7.32
CA GLY A 6 -4.57 3.23 -7.81
C GLY A 6 -5.16 3.69 -9.15
N LEU A 7 -5.41 2.77 -10.08
CA LEU A 7 -6.07 3.07 -11.36
C LEU A 7 -7.50 3.58 -11.17
N ALA A 8 -8.27 2.94 -10.28
CA ALA A 8 -9.63 3.37 -9.98
C ALA A 8 -9.66 4.77 -9.34
N VAL A 9 -8.73 5.06 -8.42
CA VAL A 9 -8.60 6.40 -7.82
C VAL A 9 -8.20 7.43 -8.87
N ALA A 10 -7.17 7.16 -9.68
CA ALA A 10 -6.71 8.06 -10.73
C ALA A 10 -7.86 8.50 -11.65
N GLN A 11 -8.64 7.53 -12.13
CA GLN A 11 -9.80 7.77 -12.98
C GLN A 11 -10.93 8.52 -12.24
N PHE A 12 -11.21 8.16 -10.99
CA PHE A 12 -12.29 8.76 -10.21
C PHE A 12 -12.03 10.24 -9.88
N VAL A 13 -10.79 10.58 -9.52
CA VAL A 13 -10.44 11.96 -9.13
C VAL A 13 -9.95 12.82 -10.30
N GLY A 14 -9.75 12.25 -11.50
CA GLY A 14 -9.23 12.96 -12.67
C GLY A 14 -7.76 13.36 -12.52
N ALA A 15 -6.97 12.54 -11.84
CA ALA A 15 -5.56 12.80 -11.54
C ALA A 15 -4.61 11.99 -12.44
N ASP A 16 -4.93 11.91 -13.73
CA ASP A 16 -4.15 11.15 -14.70
C ASP A 16 -2.70 11.64 -14.75
N GLY A 17 -1.74 10.72 -14.53
CA GLY A 17 -0.31 11.02 -14.53
C GLY A 17 0.23 11.71 -13.26
N ALA A 18 -0.63 12.07 -12.29
CA ALA A 18 -0.18 12.58 -11.00
C ALA A 18 0.08 11.41 -10.02
N PRO A 19 1.19 11.44 -9.24
CA PRO A 19 1.43 10.41 -8.23
C PRO A 19 0.32 10.37 -7.17
N ILE A 20 -0.16 9.17 -6.84
CA ILE A 20 -1.17 8.95 -5.80
C ILE A 20 -0.47 8.45 -4.54
N GLY A 21 -0.63 9.20 -3.44
CA GLY A 21 -0.21 8.76 -2.11
C GLY A 21 -1.25 7.82 -1.50
N ILE A 22 -0.81 6.63 -1.07
CA ILE A 22 -1.65 5.63 -0.41
C ILE A 22 -0.99 5.24 0.90
N ASP A 23 -1.74 5.37 1.98
CA ASP A 23 -1.40 4.79 3.26
C ASP A 23 -1.64 3.29 3.25
N VAL A 24 -0.58 2.49 3.29
CA VAL A 24 -0.66 1.02 3.30
C VAL A 24 -0.46 0.51 4.73
N GLU A 25 -1.34 -0.41 5.12
CA GLU A 25 -1.26 -1.08 6.41
C GLU A 25 -0.70 -2.49 6.28
N GLY A 26 0.11 -2.89 7.26
CA GLY A 26 0.70 -4.23 7.36
C GLY A 26 0.44 -4.85 8.73
N HIS A 27 0.69 -6.15 8.85
CA HIS A 27 0.53 -6.89 10.11
C HIS A 27 1.52 -6.47 11.20
N GLY A 28 2.69 -5.91 10.82
CA GLY A 28 3.74 -5.43 11.73
C GLY A 28 4.45 -6.49 12.56
N ARG A 29 4.35 -7.75 12.17
CA ARG A 29 5.04 -8.90 12.78
C ARG A 29 6.19 -9.35 11.90
N HIS A 30 7.26 -8.55 11.86
CA HIS A 30 8.44 -8.85 11.05
C HIS A 30 9.37 -9.81 11.81
N GLU A 31 9.95 -10.80 11.12
CA GLU A 31 10.86 -11.77 11.75
C GLU A 31 12.23 -11.16 12.10
N GLU A 32 12.54 -10.01 11.52
CA GLU A 32 13.80 -9.29 11.67
C GLU A 32 13.78 -8.19 12.76
N LEU A 33 12.78 -8.20 13.65
CA LEU A 33 12.69 -7.24 14.77
C LEU A 33 13.82 -7.40 15.80
N GLY A 34 14.46 -8.57 15.85
CA GLY A 34 15.58 -8.88 16.74
C GLY A 34 15.79 -10.39 16.81
N ALA A 35 17.01 -10.82 17.17
CA ALA A 35 17.43 -12.23 17.12
C ALA A 35 16.52 -13.20 17.93
N ASP A 36 15.85 -12.71 18.97
CA ASP A 36 15.03 -13.51 19.88
C ASP A 36 13.57 -13.01 19.98
N VAL A 37 13.08 -12.24 19.01
CA VAL A 37 11.72 -11.69 19.04
C VAL A 37 10.76 -12.53 18.20
N ASP A 38 9.97 -13.38 18.86
CA ASP A 38 8.86 -14.13 18.23
C ASP A 38 7.50 -13.55 18.63
N LEU A 39 6.78 -13.01 17.64
CA LEU A 39 5.43 -12.47 17.79
C LEU A 39 4.34 -13.40 17.27
N SER A 40 4.63 -14.62 16.83
CA SER A 40 3.67 -15.52 16.17
C SER A 40 2.42 -15.84 17.01
N ARG A 41 2.54 -15.81 18.34
CA ARG A 41 1.45 -16.12 19.30
C ARG A 41 1.10 -14.98 20.26
N THR A 42 1.56 -13.77 19.97
CA THR A 42 1.35 -12.61 20.84
C THR A 42 0.12 -11.82 20.42
N VAL A 43 -0.88 -11.70 21.29
CA VAL A 43 -2.05 -10.83 21.06
C VAL A 43 -1.69 -9.39 21.40
N GLY A 44 -2.02 -8.45 20.51
CA GLY A 44 -1.72 -7.03 20.66
C GLY A 44 -1.99 -6.27 19.36
N TRP A 45 -1.86 -4.94 19.40
CA TRP A 45 -2.01 -4.09 18.23
C TRP A 45 -0.64 -3.82 17.61
N PHE A 46 -0.34 -4.54 16.52
CA PHE A 46 0.95 -4.47 15.83
C PHE A 46 0.88 -3.76 14.46
N THR A 47 -0.28 -3.27 14.04
CA THR A 47 -0.48 -2.68 12.70
C THR A 47 0.59 -1.63 12.38
N THR A 48 1.31 -1.84 11.28
CA THR A 48 2.23 -0.84 10.73
C THR A 48 1.54 -0.03 9.66
N LYS A 49 1.92 1.23 9.51
CA LYS A 49 1.43 2.11 8.46
C LYS A 49 2.62 2.74 7.74
N TYR A 50 2.63 2.67 6.42
CA TYR A 50 3.69 3.28 5.61
C TYR A 50 3.11 3.89 4.33
N PRO A 51 3.66 5.02 3.86
CA PRO A 51 3.20 5.65 2.64
C PRO A 51 3.77 4.92 1.42
N VAL A 52 2.92 4.73 0.41
CA VAL A 52 3.31 4.32 -0.93
C VAL A 52 2.91 5.43 -1.90
N SER A 53 3.87 5.91 -2.69
CA SER A 53 3.58 6.78 -3.83
C SER A 53 3.50 5.92 -5.09
N LEU A 54 2.32 5.86 -5.70
CA LEU A 54 2.10 5.18 -6.98
C LEU A 54 2.12 6.21 -8.11
N ALA A 55 3.12 6.10 -8.98
CA ALA A 55 3.12 6.75 -10.28
C ALA A 55 2.46 5.81 -11.29
N LEU A 56 1.39 6.28 -11.94
CA LEU A 56 0.62 5.52 -12.93
C LEU A 56 0.55 6.34 -14.20
N ASP A 57 0.95 5.74 -15.31
CA ASP A 57 0.73 6.36 -16.62
C ASP A 57 -0.76 6.30 -16.98
N PRO A 58 -1.29 7.31 -17.70
CA PRO A 58 -2.67 7.28 -18.16
C PRO A 58 -2.92 6.04 -19.02
N LEU A 59 -3.89 5.22 -18.62
CA LEU A 59 -4.31 4.08 -19.42
C LEU A 59 -5.29 4.56 -20.48
N ASN A 60 -4.91 4.39 -21.74
CA ASN A 60 -5.84 4.56 -22.84
C ASN A 60 -6.69 3.29 -22.96
N TRP A 61 -7.86 3.31 -22.34
CA TRP A 61 -8.86 2.24 -22.44
C TRP A 61 -9.44 2.09 -23.86
N GLY A 62 -9.21 3.08 -24.73
CA GLY A 62 -9.56 3.05 -26.14
C GLY A 62 -8.50 2.34 -26.99
N LYS A 63 -8.59 1.02 -27.04
CA LYS A 63 -8.27 0.23 -28.23
C LYS A 63 -9.46 -0.66 -28.55
#